data_AF-A0A933BJX8-F1
#
_entry.id   AF-A0A933BJX8-F1
#
_cell.length_a   1.000
_cell.length_b   1.000
_cell.length_c   1.000
_cell.angle_alpha   90.00
_cell.angle_beta   90.00
_cell.angle_gamma   90.00
#
_symmetry.space_group_name_H-M   'P 1'
#
loop_
_entity.id
_entity.type
_entity.pdbx_description
1 polymer ?
#
loop_
_entity_poly.entity_id
_entity_poly.type
_entity_poly.pdbx_seq_one_letter_code
_entity_poly.pdbx_strand_id
1 'polypeptide(L)'
;MVNRQHTRILILGGGFGGVYTAMTLERLLKRDPSAEIGLVSKENYLVFQPMLPEVISGSIGILDTITPIRRLCPNTNLYNREVISIDLKNKIVTTSSGFQPRPYQLEYDHLVIALGNITSFVGQPGIQEHALPFKYLGDALVLRNHIIHALEEADIETNPELRHAMLTFVVAGGGFSGVESVAELNDYVRAGARSFRNVNPEEIRVVLLHAGPLILPELPEDLARFAQRLLERRGVEIHLNTRLAGATAEYALLDGGERIPNKTLVSTVPSGPNPLVAALPCKKENGRIVVNEYLEVPDYAGVWAVGDCAWVPDRNTGHPCPPTAQHAIREARCLAKNIVATMRDHPKQAFAYRAIGKLGALGRRSAVAEILGVKLSGVVPWLLWRAIYLMKMPGLDRKIRVATDWFLDLILPPDIVQIKTEKSGGIGREHFEPGEVIFRQEDRGDRLYIIVDGEVEIVREDLGKGEITLARRGPGECFGEMALVSDTPRTATVRSRTSLNVLTMHREAFHALFVHLPPLRKLFQQLIEQRIHAPAQLKGEHHAETGQDL
;
A
#
# COMPACT_ATOMS: atom_id res chain seq x y z
N MET A 1 -5.45 15.62 -49.65
CA MET A 1 -6.11 15.44 -48.34
C MET A 1 -5.19 16.04 -47.29
N VAL A 2 -5.58 17.18 -46.71
CA VAL A 2 -4.79 17.81 -45.63
C VAL A 2 -4.87 16.88 -44.42
N ASN A 3 -3.72 16.33 -44.02
CA ASN A 3 -3.57 15.52 -42.82
C ASN A 3 -3.88 16.44 -41.62
N ARG A 4 -5.14 16.49 -41.16
CA ARG A 4 -5.51 17.28 -39.99
C ARG A 4 -4.81 16.63 -38.79
N GLN A 5 -3.67 17.20 -38.37
CA GLN A 5 -3.03 16.85 -37.12
C GLN A 5 -4.04 17.12 -36.00
N HIS A 6 -4.57 16.04 -35.42
CA HIS A 6 -5.40 16.12 -34.24
C HIS A 6 -4.57 16.72 -33.10
N THR A 7 -5.10 17.71 -32.38
CA THR A 7 -4.51 18.17 -31.13
C THR A 7 -4.59 17.05 -30.10
N ARG A 8 -3.43 16.55 -29.66
CA ARG A 8 -3.32 15.41 -28.75
C ARG A 8 -3.30 15.88 -27.30
N ILE A 9 -4.33 15.50 -26.55
CA ILE A 9 -4.43 15.75 -25.12
C ILE A 9 -4.16 14.44 -24.39
N LEU A 10 -2.98 14.32 -23.77
CA LEU A 10 -2.56 13.13 -23.04
C LEU A 10 -2.70 13.34 -21.53
N ILE A 11 -3.38 12.42 -20.85
CA ILE A 11 -3.64 12.47 -19.41
C ILE A 11 -2.91 11.31 -18.74
N LEU A 12 -2.12 11.59 -17.71
CA LEU A 12 -1.37 10.58 -16.95
C LEU A 12 -2.00 10.36 -15.58
N GLY A 13 -2.59 9.18 -15.37
CA GLY A 13 -3.19 8.74 -14.10
C GLY A 13 -4.70 8.48 -14.20
N GLY A 14 -5.13 7.27 -13.80
CA GLY A 14 -6.53 6.85 -13.76
C GLY A 14 -7.29 7.17 -12.47
N GLY A 15 -6.79 8.11 -11.65
CA GLY A 15 -7.44 8.55 -10.42
C GLY A 15 -8.49 9.64 -10.63
N PHE A 16 -8.94 10.28 -9.54
CA PHE A 16 -9.93 11.36 -9.58
C PHE A 16 -9.54 12.51 -10.51
N GLY A 17 -8.29 12.99 -10.43
CA GLY A 17 -7.81 14.09 -11.27
C GLY A 17 -7.86 13.76 -12.76
N GLY A 18 -7.30 12.61 -13.18
CA GLY A 18 -7.21 12.26 -14.59
C GLY A 18 -8.55 11.82 -15.20
N VAL A 19 -9.31 10.95 -14.53
CA VAL A 19 -10.59 10.47 -15.05
C VAL A 19 -11.62 11.60 -15.16
N TYR A 20 -11.73 12.47 -14.16
CA TYR A 20 -12.67 13.60 -14.26
C TYR A 20 -12.21 14.67 -15.26
N THR A 21 -10.90 14.77 -15.55
CA THR A 21 -10.39 15.60 -16.64
C THR A 21 -10.87 15.04 -17.98
N ALA A 22 -10.64 13.74 -18.24
CA ALA A 22 -11.09 13.06 -19.45
C ALA A 22 -12.62 13.16 -19.63
N MET A 23 -13.40 12.84 -18.61
CA MET A 23 -14.87 12.95 -18.63
C MET A 23 -15.36 14.37 -18.94
N THR A 24 -14.61 15.39 -18.52
CA THR A 24 -14.98 16.79 -18.77
C THR A 24 -14.58 17.21 -20.18
N LEU A 25 -13.38 16.82 -20.64
CA LEU A 25 -12.94 17.04 -22.01
C LEU A 25 -13.87 16.37 -23.02
N GLU A 26 -14.27 15.12 -22.82
CA GLU A 26 -15.25 14.44 -23.69
C GLU A 26 -16.56 15.21 -23.81
N ARG A 27 -17.03 15.82 -22.72
CA ARG A 27 -18.26 16.63 -22.74
C ARG A 27 -18.08 17.94 -23.50
N LEU A 28 -16.92 18.58 -23.39
CA LEU A 28 -16.61 19.86 -24.05
C LEU A 28 -16.22 19.70 -25.53
N LEU A 29 -15.67 18.53 -25.89
CA LEU A 29 -15.12 18.20 -27.21
C LEU A 29 -15.93 17.15 -27.97
N LYS A 30 -17.14 16.79 -27.50
CA LYS A 30 -18.00 15.68 -27.97
C LYS A 30 -18.24 15.58 -29.49
N ARG A 31 -17.90 16.62 -30.26
CA ARG A 31 -18.09 16.71 -31.72
C ARG A 31 -16.90 17.37 -32.42
N ASP A 32 -15.78 17.51 -31.75
CA ASP A 32 -14.61 18.16 -32.32
C ASP A 32 -13.67 17.09 -32.88
N PRO A 33 -13.69 16.84 -34.21
CA PRO A 33 -12.82 15.85 -34.80
C PRO A 33 -11.37 16.30 -34.79
N SER A 34 -11.05 17.54 -34.39
CA SER A 34 -9.68 18.04 -34.36
C SER A 34 -8.94 17.70 -33.07
N ALA A 35 -9.58 17.08 -32.08
CA ALA A 35 -8.97 16.74 -30.80
C ALA A 35 -8.96 15.23 -30.53
N GLU A 36 -7.85 14.72 -30.03
CA GLU A 36 -7.70 13.33 -29.58
C GLU A 36 -7.38 13.32 -28.08
N ILE A 37 -8.12 12.54 -27.30
CA ILE A 37 -7.91 12.42 -25.85
C ILE A 37 -7.32 11.04 -25.56
N GLY A 38 -6.14 11.01 -24.94
CA GLY A 38 -5.50 9.81 -24.43
C GLY A 38 -5.46 9.82 -22.90
N LEU A 39 -5.70 8.68 -22.26
CA LEU A 39 -5.49 8.49 -20.83
C LEU A 39 -4.60 7.28 -20.58
N VAL A 40 -3.46 7.50 -19.93
CA VAL A 40 -2.54 6.44 -19.50
C VAL A 40 -2.79 6.13 -18.03
N SER A 41 -3.02 4.86 -17.71
CA SER A 41 -3.21 4.41 -16.33
C SER A 41 -2.69 2.99 -16.17
N LYS A 42 -2.12 2.68 -15.00
CA LYS A 42 -1.73 1.32 -14.63
C LYS A 42 -2.94 0.39 -14.46
N GLU A 43 -4.06 0.97 -14.03
CA GLU A 43 -5.33 0.27 -13.82
C GLU A 43 -6.36 0.71 -14.85
N ASN A 44 -7.24 -0.19 -15.28
CA ASN A 44 -8.33 0.12 -16.22
C ASN A 44 -9.63 0.59 -15.52
N TYR A 45 -9.58 0.84 -14.21
CA TYR A 45 -10.70 1.28 -13.38
C TYR A 45 -10.30 2.48 -12.50
N LEU A 46 -11.30 3.28 -12.12
CA LEU A 46 -11.22 4.28 -11.07
C LEU A 46 -11.62 3.63 -9.73
N VAL A 47 -10.81 3.82 -8.68
CA VAL A 47 -11.18 3.42 -7.31
C VAL A 47 -11.87 4.57 -6.61
N PHE A 48 -13.04 4.30 -6.03
CA PHE A 48 -13.73 5.24 -5.16
C PHE A 48 -13.18 5.15 -3.73
N GLN A 49 -12.00 5.76 -3.53
CA GLN A 49 -11.22 5.70 -2.30
C GLN A 49 -12.01 5.89 -0.99
N PRO A 50 -13.01 6.80 -0.89
CA PRO A 50 -13.75 6.99 0.36
C PRO A 50 -14.50 5.75 0.86
N MET A 51 -14.74 4.77 0.00
CA MET A 51 -15.47 3.54 0.36
C MET A 51 -14.56 2.31 0.42
N LEU A 52 -13.25 2.49 0.18
CA LEU A 52 -12.28 1.41 0.21
C LEU A 52 -12.16 0.74 1.61
N PRO A 53 -12.23 1.46 2.74
CA PRO A 53 -12.20 0.84 4.07
C PRO A 53 -13.30 -0.21 4.30
N GLU A 54 -14.52 -0.01 3.75
CA GLU A 54 -15.64 -0.97 3.89
C GLU A 54 -15.39 -2.31 3.16
N VAL A 55 -14.36 -2.39 2.32
CA VAL A 55 -13.92 -3.66 1.72
C VAL A 55 -13.22 -4.55 2.75
N ILE A 56 -12.61 -3.97 3.80
CA ILE A 56 -11.96 -4.73 4.89
C ILE A 56 -13.00 -5.59 5.60
N SER A 57 -14.12 -4.97 6.01
CA SER A 57 -15.20 -5.60 6.77
C SER A 57 -16.13 -6.46 5.91
N GLY A 58 -16.07 -6.31 4.58
CA GLY A 58 -16.96 -6.98 3.66
C GLY A 58 -18.35 -6.35 3.57
N SER A 59 -18.58 -5.18 4.19
CA SER A 59 -19.83 -4.42 4.07
C SER A 59 -20.12 -3.96 2.64
N ILE A 60 -19.08 -3.91 1.81
CA ILE A 60 -19.17 -3.68 0.37
C ILE A 60 -18.28 -4.68 -0.36
N GLY A 61 -18.76 -5.22 -1.48
CA GLY A 61 -17.95 -6.06 -2.35
C GLY A 61 -16.68 -5.34 -2.85
N ILE A 62 -15.61 -6.09 -3.10
CA ILE A 62 -14.36 -5.56 -3.70
C ILE A 62 -14.67 -4.90 -5.04
N LEU A 63 -15.42 -5.64 -5.87
CA LEU A 63 -15.85 -5.13 -7.15
C LEU A 63 -16.81 -3.97 -7.00
N ASP A 64 -17.27 -3.62 -5.78
CA ASP A 64 -18.21 -2.57 -5.37
C ASP A 64 -17.67 -1.15 -5.13
N THR A 65 -16.35 -1.02 -5.11
CA THR A 65 -15.67 0.28 -4.95
C THR A 65 -15.03 0.83 -6.23
N ILE A 66 -15.08 0.10 -7.35
CA ILE A 66 -14.41 0.48 -8.61
C ILE A 66 -15.34 0.82 -9.77
N THR A 67 -14.88 1.57 -10.77
CA THR A 67 -15.66 1.79 -12.00
C THR A 67 -14.76 1.75 -13.23
N PRO A 68 -15.09 0.95 -14.27
CA PRO A 68 -14.25 0.86 -15.47
C PRO A 68 -14.08 2.22 -16.15
N ILE A 69 -12.84 2.64 -16.40
CA ILE A 69 -12.54 3.93 -17.03
C ILE A 69 -13.15 3.99 -18.44
N ARG A 70 -13.16 2.86 -19.18
CA ARG A 70 -13.79 2.76 -20.51
C ARG A 70 -15.29 3.08 -20.50
N ARG A 71 -15.97 2.85 -19.37
CA ARG A 71 -17.39 3.18 -19.22
C ARG A 71 -17.59 4.66 -18.89
N LEU A 72 -16.68 5.24 -18.11
CA LEU A 72 -16.70 6.65 -17.73
C LEU A 72 -16.31 7.58 -18.88
N CYS A 73 -15.34 7.14 -19.68
CA CYS A 73 -14.73 7.89 -20.78
C CYS A 73 -14.75 7.04 -22.06
N PRO A 74 -15.91 6.81 -22.69
CA PRO A 74 -16.05 5.95 -23.87
C PRO A 74 -15.36 6.48 -25.13
N ASN A 75 -15.08 7.79 -25.22
CA ASN A 75 -14.44 8.41 -26.39
C ASN A 75 -12.95 8.70 -26.17
N THR A 76 -12.40 8.33 -25.01
CA THR A 76 -11.00 8.53 -24.64
C THR A 76 -10.20 7.27 -24.93
N ASN A 77 -9.06 7.42 -25.59
CA ASN A 77 -8.12 6.34 -25.82
C ASN A 77 -7.45 5.93 -24.51
N LEU A 78 -7.91 4.83 -23.91
CA LEU A 78 -7.33 4.29 -22.68
C LEU A 78 -6.13 3.39 -22.96
N TYR A 79 -4.95 3.84 -22.56
CA TYR A 79 -3.70 3.10 -22.55
C TYR A 79 -3.47 2.50 -21.15
N ASN A 80 -3.81 1.21 -20.99
CA ASN A 80 -3.59 0.50 -19.73
C ASN A 80 -2.13 0.07 -19.59
N ARG A 81 -1.26 0.98 -19.13
CA ARG A 81 0.20 0.86 -19.04
C ARG A 81 0.73 1.70 -17.89
N GLU A 82 1.89 1.32 -17.39
CA GLU A 82 2.65 2.14 -16.44
C GLU A 82 3.45 3.19 -17.20
N VAL A 83 3.57 4.40 -16.64
CA VAL A 83 4.43 5.45 -17.22
C VAL A 83 5.86 5.20 -16.75
N ILE A 84 6.81 5.14 -17.68
CA ILE A 84 8.23 4.94 -17.38
C ILE A 84 8.96 6.28 -17.29
N SER A 85 8.70 7.19 -18.24
CA SER A 85 9.36 8.49 -18.29
C SER A 85 8.49 9.53 -19.00
N ILE A 86 8.74 10.80 -18.64
CA ILE A 86 8.05 11.97 -19.19
C ILE A 86 9.13 12.95 -19.66
N ASP A 87 9.19 13.20 -20.96
CA ASP A 87 10.05 14.21 -21.55
C ASP A 87 9.23 15.47 -21.85
N LEU A 88 9.40 16.49 -21.01
CA LEU A 88 8.71 17.78 -21.17
C LEU A 88 9.26 18.61 -22.32
N LYS A 89 10.52 18.39 -22.73
CA LYS A 89 11.17 19.16 -23.78
C LYS A 89 10.76 18.66 -25.16
N ASN A 90 10.82 17.35 -25.35
CA ASN A 90 10.46 16.70 -26.62
C ASN A 90 8.97 16.36 -26.72
N LYS A 91 8.19 16.63 -25.67
CA LYS A 91 6.74 16.37 -25.58
C LYS A 91 6.36 14.91 -25.81
N ILE A 92 7.10 13.99 -25.18
CA ILE A 92 6.90 12.54 -25.31
C ILE A 92 6.74 11.91 -23.92
N VAL A 93 5.81 10.97 -23.81
CA VAL A 93 5.65 10.07 -22.65
C VAL A 93 5.98 8.66 -23.09
N THR A 94 6.86 7.98 -22.35
CA THR A 94 7.18 6.57 -22.60
C THR A 94 6.44 5.70 -21.59
N THR A 95 5.71 4.69 -22.07
CA THR A 95 4.98 3.74 -21.23
C THR A 95 5.61 2.35 -21.27
N SER A 96 5.26 1.53 -20.29
CA SER A 96 5.67 0.14 -20.19
C SER A 96 5.31 -0.68 -21.42
N SER A 97 6.10 -1.73 -21.63
CA SER A 97 5.83 -2.77 -22.62
C SER A 97 4.50 -3.48 -22.33
N GLY A 98 3.84 -3.96 -23.38
CA GLY A 98 2.68 -4.85 -23.28
C GLY A 98 3.10 -6.31 -23.33
N PHE A 99 2.32 -7.14 -24.02
CA PHE A 99 2.72 -8.52 -24.35
C PHE A 99 3.93 -8.60 -25.29
N GLN A 100 4.33 -7.48 -25.90
CA GLN A 100 5.56 -7.36 -26.67
C GLN A 100 6.56 -6.49 -25.90
N PRO A 101 7.86 -6.82 -25.91
CA PRO A 101 8.91 -6.16 -25.14
C PRO A 101 9.34 -4.82 -25.75
N ARG A 102 8.37 -4.03 -26.24
CA ARG A 102 8.61 -2.71 -26.81
C ARG A 102 7.86 -1.67 -25.98
N PRO A 103 8.54 -0.65 -25.42
CA PRO A 103 7.85 0.46 -24.80
C PRO A 103 7.06 1.22 -25.87
N TYR A 104 5.98 1.87 -25.44
CA TYR A 104 5.16 2.67 -26.33
C TYR A 104 5.41 4.15 -26.06
N GLN A 105 5.68 4.93 -27.10
CA GLN A 105 5.89 6.36 -26.99
C GLN A 105 4.65 7.10 -27.44
N LEU A 106 4.21 8.04 -26.62
CA LEU A 106 3.02 8.86 -26.83
C LEU A 106 3.43 10.32 -26.89
N GLU A 107 3.27 10.94 -28.04
CA GLU A 107 3.45 12.39 -28.21
C GLU A 107 2.20 13.14 -27.75
N TYR A 108 2.37 14.38 -27.32
CA TYR A 108 1.27 15.23 -26.88
C TYR A 108 1.44 16.69 -27.31
N ASP A 109 0.32 17.38 -27.48
CA ASP A 109 0.27 18.84 -27.55
C ASP A 109 -0.06 19.43 -26.17
N HIS A 110 -0.97 18.77 -25.45
CA HIS A 110 -1.32 19.05 -24.07
C HIS A 110 -1.07 17.82 -23.19
N LEU A 111 -0.36 17.99 -22.07
CA LEU A 111 -0.10 16.95 -21.08
C LEU A 111 -0.75 17.30 -19.75
N VAL A 112 -1.58 16.40 -19.21
CA VAL A 112 -2.14 16.51 -17.87
C VAL A 112 -1.48 15.50 -16.95
N ILE A 113 -0.75 15.98 -15.95
CA ILE A 113 -0.09 15.15 -14.94
C ILE A 113 -1.03 15.01 -13.74
N ALA A 114 -1.61 13.83 -13.58
CA ALA A 114 -2.56 13.49 -12.51
C ALA A 114 -2.14 12.18 -11.80
N LEU A 115 -0.83 12.00 -11.59
CA LEU A 115 -0.21 10.78 -11.07
C LEU A 115 -0.39 10.59 -9.56
N GLY A 116 -0.96 11.59 -8.87
CA GLY A 116 -1.16 11.58 -7.43
C GLY A 116 0.15 11.45 -6.64
N ASN A 117 0.03 10.95 -5.41
CA ASN A 117 1.14 10.62 -4.54
C ASN A 117 1.30 9.08 -4.44
N ILE A 118 2.41 8.61 -3.89
CA ILE A 118 2.64 7.17 -3.61
C ILE A 118 2.81 6.95 -2.12
N THR A 119 2.62 5.72 -1.63
CA THR A 119 3.05 5.36 -0.28
C THR A 119 4.58 5.33 -0.27
N SER A 120 5.23 5.99 0.68
CA SER A 120 6.69 6.03 0.75
C SER A 120 7.15 5.72 2.17
N PHE A 121 7.93 4.65 2.29
CA PHE A 121 8.53 4.21 3.55
C PHE A 121 10.00 4.63 3.67
N VAL A 122 10.42 5.61 2.86
CA VAL A 122 11.82 6.09 2.85
C VAL A 122 12.17 6.64 4.23
N GLY A 123 13.27 6.15 4.80
CA GLY A 123 13.74 6.55 6.13
C GLY A 123 13.07 5.83 7.29
N GLN A 124 12.27 4.78 7.05
CA GLN A 124 11.62 3.98 8.08
C GLN A 124 11.98 2.48 7.91
N PRO A 125 12.97 1.98 8.67
CA PRO A 125 13.47 0.61 8.51
C PRO A 125 12.38 -0.46 8.68
N GLY A 126 12.37 -1.45 7.80
CA GLY A 126 11.51 -2.63 7.89
C GLY A 126 10.01 -2.41 7.63
N ILE A 127 9.54 -1.16 7.51
CA ILE A 127 8.12 -0.89 7.24
C ILE A 127 7.73 -1.34 5.83
N GLN A 128 8.61 -1.20 4.85
CA GLN A 128 8.31 -1.64 3.48
C GLN A 128 8.12 -3.16 3.38
N GLU A 129 8.84 -3.90 4.21
CA GLU A 129 8.84 -5.36 4.26
C GLU A 129 7.68 -5.91 5.11
N HIS A 130 7.38 -5.25 6.23
CA HIS A 130 6.52 -5.82 7.29
C HIS A 130 5.18 -5.09 7.48
N ALA A 131 5.00 -3.90 6.88
CA ALA A 131 3.72 -3.18 6.93
C ALA A 131 2.91 -3.36 5.64
N LEU A 132 1.61 -3.60 5.81
CA LEU A 132 0.63 -3.62 4.75
C LEU A 132 0.25 -2.16 4.41
N PRO A 133 0.54 -1.67 3.18
CA PRO A 133 -0.01 -0.39 2.74
C PRO A 133 -1.53 -0.47 2.67
N PHE A 134 -2.23 0.66 2.75
CA PHE A 134 -3.67 0.71 2.52
C PHE A 134 -4.07 1.92 1.68
N LYS A 135 -4.03 1.75 0.35
CA LYS A 135 -4.31 2.82 -0.62
C LYS A 135 -5.05 2.36 -1.87
N TYR A 136 -4.73 1.17 -2.36
CA TYR A 136 -5.28 0.60 -3.58
C TYR A 136 -6.27 -0.52 -3.28
N LEU A 137 -7.05 -0.93 -4.29
CA LEU A 137 -7.99 -2.05 -4.15
C LEU A 137 -7.28 -3.36 -3.74
N GLY A 138 -6.11 -3.61 -4.35
CA GLY A 138 -5.30 -4.80 -4.03
C GLY A 138 -4.88 -4.84 -2.56
N ASP A 139 -4.53 -3.67 -2.00
CA ASP A 139 -4.14 -3.54 -0.59
C ASP A 139 -5.26 -3.99 0.34
N ALA A 140 -6.51 -3.59 0.05
CA ALA A 140 -7.66 -3.97 0.86
C ALA A 140 -7.94 -5.48 0.83
N LEU A 141 -7.77 -6.12 -0.34
CA LEU A 141 -7.89 -7.57 -0.46
C LEU A 141 -6.78 -8.30 0.29
N VAL A 142 -5.53 -7.85 0.16
CA VAL A 142 -4.38 -8.43 0.88
C VAL A 142 -4.60 -8.30 2.38
N LEU A 143 -4.98 -7.11 2.87
CA LEU A 143 -5.25 -6.87 4.28
C LEU A 143 -6.37 -7.79 4.80
N ARG A 144 -7.50 -7.88 4.09
CA ARG A 144 -8.61 -8.76 4.50
C ARG A 144 -8.18 -10.22 4.59
N ASN A 145 -7.47 -10.73 3.58
CA ASN A 145 -6.98 -12.10 3.57
C ASN A 145 -5.94 -12.36 4.68
N HIS A 146 -5.10 -11.38 4.98
CA HIS A 146 -4.11 -11.44 6.05
C HIS A 146 -4.78 -11.48 7.43
N ILE A 147 -5.79 -10.64 7.66
CA ILE A 147 -6.56 -10.62 8.91
C ILE A 147 -7.23 -11.97 9.16
N ILE A 148 -7.88 -12.55 8.15
CA ILE A 148 -8.50 -13.88 8.27
C ILE A 148 -7.43 -14.92 8.60
N HIS A 149 -6.30 -14.89 7.90
CA HIS A 149 -5.21 -15.82 8.16
C HIS A 149 -4.67 -15.70 9.59
N ALA A 150 -4.52 -14.48 10.11
CA ALA A 150 -4.08 -14.27 11.50
C ALA A 150 -5.08 -14.85 12.52
N LEU A 151 -6.39 -14.79 12.25
CA LEU A 151 -7.41 -15.43 13.09
C LEU A 151 -7.36 -16.97 12.99
N GLU A 152 -7.16 -17.53 11.79
CA GLU A 152 -7.00 -18.97 11.58
C GLU A 152 -5.77 -19.52 12.34
N GLU A 153 -4.62 -18.86 12.23
CA GLU A 153 -3.40 -19.25 12.95
C GLU A 153 -3.58 -19.10 14.47
N ALA A 154 -4.19 -18.01 14.93
CA ALA A 154 -4.44 -17.79 16.34
C ALA A 154 -5.39 -18.83 16.97
N ASP A 155 -6.33 -19.39 16.20
CA ASP A 155 -7.28 -20.40 16.67
C ASP A 155 -6.59 -21.73 17.02
N ILE A 156 -5.50 -22.05 16.33
CA ILE A 156 -4.72 -23.29 16.54
C ILE A 156 -3.43 -23.08 17.34
N GLU A 157 -2.99 -21.83 17.53
CA GLU A 157 -1.75 -21.52 18.24
C GLU A 157 -1.85 -21.85 19.75
N THR A 158 -0.85 -22.55 20.25
CA THR A 158 -0.76 -23.02 21.65
C THR A 158 0.10 -22.12 22.52
N ASN A 159 1.05 -21.38 21.94
CA ASN A 159 1.86 -20.39 22.65
C ASN A 159 1.04 -19.11 22.88
N PRO A 160 0.76 -18.72 24.15
CA PRO A 160 -0.06 -17.56 24.45
C PRO A 160 0.58 -16.24 23.99
N GLU A 161 1.91 -16.12 23.97
CA GLU A 161 2.59 -14.90 23.53
C GLU A 161 2.47 -14.71 22.02
N LEU A 162 2.66 -15.78 21.23
CA LEU A 162 2.50 -15.75 19.78
C LEU A 162 1.04 -15.52 19.39
N ARG A 163 0.11 -16.20 20.07
CA ARG A 163 -1.33 -15.97 19.90
C ARG A 163 -1.70 -14.50 20.15
N HIS A 164 -1.19 -13.90 21.23
CA HIS A 164 -1.44 -12.50 21.54
C HIS A 164 -0.88 -11.56 20.45
N ALA A 165 0.31 -11.85 19.91
CA ALA A 165 0.88 -11.09 18.80
C ALA A 165 0.06 -11.25 17.50
N MET A 166 -0.47 -12.44 17.21
CA MET A 166 -1.36 -12.68 16.06
C MET A 166 -2.69 -11.92 16.19
N LEU A 167 -3.20 -11.77 17.41
CA LEU A 167 -4.44 -11.05 17.73
C LEU A 167 -4.23 -9.55 18.01
N THR A 168 -3.00 -9.04 17.82
CA THR A 168 -2.68 -7.62 17.91
C THR A 168 -2.58 -7.00 16.52
N PHE A 169 -3.44 -6.03 16.24
CA PHE A 169 -3.55 -5.33 14.96
C PHE A 169 -3.15 -3.86 15.14
N VAL A 170 -2.08 -3.43 14.48
CA VAL A 170 -1.56 -2.06 14.58
C VAL A 170 -1.86 -1.30 13.29
N VAL A 171 -2.45 -0.12 13.40
CA VAL A 171 -2.68 0.81 12.28
C VAL A 171 -1.91 2.09 12.56
N ALA A 172 -0.96 2.43 11.68
CA ALA A 172 -0.26 3.71 11.74
C ALA A 172 -0.97 4.74 10.86
N GLY A 173 -1.37 5.86 11.46
CA GLY A 173 -1.88 7.06 10.79
C GLY A 173 -3.30 7.48 11.16
N GLY A 174 -3.45 8.32 12.17
CA GLY A 174 -4.74 8.92 12.55
C GLY A 174 -5.36 9.94 11.59
N GLY A 175 -5.11 9.91 10.28
CA GLY A 175 -5.89 10.69 9.29
C GLY A 175 -7.18 9.96 8.89
N PHE A 176 -7.96 10.49 7.92
CA PHE A 176 -9.20 9.83 7.47
C PHE A 176 -9.01 8.36 7.13
N SER A 177 -8.03 8.02 6.28
CA SER A 177 -7.80 6.64 5.85
C SER A 177 -7.50 5.70 7.01
N GLY A 178 -6.55 6.02 7.90
CA GLY A 178 -6.23 5.12 9.01
C GLY A 178 -7.32 5.05 10.07
N VAL A 179 -8.08 6.13 10.29
CA VAL A 179 -9.23 6.11 11.20
C VAL A 179 -10.38 5.26 10.65
N GLU A 180 -10.69 5.37 9.36
CA GLU A 180 -11.70 4.51 8.71
C GLU A 180 -11.22 3.05 8.67
N SER A 181 -9.95 2.81 8.31
CA SER A 181 -9.36 1.47 8.29
C SER A 181 -9.35 0.81 9.67
N VAL A 182 -8.94 1.50 10.74
CA VAL A 182 -8.92 0.89 12.08
C VAL A 182 -10.32 0.63 12.61
N ALA A 183 -11.29 1.46 12.24
CA ALA A 183 -12.68 1.27 12.63
C ALA A 183 -13.29 0.03 11.97
N GLU A 184 -13.16 -0.09 10.64
CA GLU A 184 -13.65 -1.25 9.87
C GLU A 184 -12.90 -2.53 10.26
N LEU A 185 -11.59 -2.45 10.47
CA LEU A 185 -10.78 -3.57 10.97
C LEU A 185 -11.27 -4.04 12.33
N ASN A 186 -11.42 -3.14 13.31
CA ASN A 186 -11.86 -3.47 14.67
C ASN A 186 -13.24 -4.14 14.67
N ASP A 187 -14.18 -3.63 13.87
CA ASP A 187 -15.49 -4.25 13.74
C ASP A 187 -15.41 -5.63 13.11
N TYR A 188 -14.60 -5.80 12.06
CA TYR A 188 -14.42 -7.06 11.36
C TYR A 188 -13.78 -8.14 12.23
N VAL A 189 -12.64 -7.86 12.88
CA VAL A 189 -11.93 -8.87 13.68
C VAL A 189 -12.76 -9.34 14.88
N ARG A 190 -13.46 -8.42 15.56
CA ARG A 190 -14.28 -8.75 16.73
C ARG A 190 -15.56 -9.50 16.35
N ALA A 191 -16.12 -9.21 15.17
CA ALA A 191 -17.26 -9.97 14.66
C ALA A 191 -16.83 -11.35 14.15
N GLY A 192 -15.76 -11.41 13.35
CA GLY A 192 -15.21 -12.62 12.75
C GLY A 192 -14.73 -13.63 13.79
N ALA A 193 -14.10 -13.18 14.87
CA ALA A 193 -13.63 -14.03 15.97
C ALA A 193 -14.70 -14.94 16.57
N ARG A 194 -15.99 -14.57 16.49
CA ARG A 194 -17.11 -15.40 16.98
C ARG A 194 -17.30 -16.70 16.20
N SER A 195 -16.73 -16.78 15.00
CA SER A 195 -16.76 -17.98 14.16
C SER A 195 -15.61 -18.95 14.45
N PHE A 196 -14.63 -18.53 15.24
CA PHE A 196 -13.45 -19.32 15.63
C PHE A 196 -13.68 -19.92 17.01
N ARG A 197 -13.21 -21.16 17.23
CA ARG A 197 -13.59 -21.93 18.42
C ARG A 197 -12.81 -21.52 19.66
N ASN A 198 -11.55 -21.18 19.48
CA ASN A 198 -10.56 -20.96 20.53
C ASN A 198 -10.09 -19.50 20.61
N VAL A 199 -10.58 -18.61 19.75
CA VAL A 199 -10.28 -17.17 19.78
C VAL A 199 -11.32 -16.44 20.65
N ASN A 200 -10.90 -15.90 21.79
CA ASN A 200 -11.74 -15.02 22.59
C ASN A 200 -11.70 -13.57 22.04
N PRO A 201 -12.84 -12.94 21.70
CA PRO A 201 -12.87 -11.54 21.26
C PRO A 201 -12.26 -10.53 22.23
N GLU A 202 -12.12 -10.87 23.52
CA GLU A 202 -11.47 -10.01 24.53
C GLU A 202 -9.94 -10.00 24.41
N GLU A 203 -9.33 -11.03 23.81
CA GLU A 203 -7.87 -11.09 23.56
C GLU A 203 -7.45 -10.19 22.40
N ILE A 204 -8.41 -9.75 21.59
CA ILE A 204 -8.17 -8.92 20.40
C ILE A 204 -7.80 -7.50 20.81
N ARG A 205 -6.61 -7.12 20.37
CA ARG A 205 -6.03 -5.79 20.59
C ARG A 205 -5.93 -5.05 19.27
N VAL A 206 -6.51 -3.86 19.19
CA VAL A 206 -6.46 -3.01 17.98
C VAL A 206 -5.89 -1.65 18.38
N VAL A 207 -4.76 -1.28 17.78
CA VAL A 207 -3.99 -0.08 18.14
C VAL A 207 -3.95 0.90 16.96
N LEU A 208 -4.28 2.16 17.19
CA LEU A 208 -4.08 3.26 16.25
C LEU A 208 -2.94 4.16 16.73
N LEU A 209 -1.87 4.25 15.95
CA LEU A 209 -0.75 5.15 16.19
C LEU A 209 -0.92 6.46 15.42
N HIS A 210 -0.73 7.61 16.07
CA HIS A 210 -0.74 8.90 15.39
C HIS A 210 0.32 9.86 15.95
N ALA A 211 1.06 10.48 15.03
CA ALA A 211 2.16 11.39 15.35
C ALA A 211 1.71 12.69 16.03
N GLY A 212 0.47 13.12 15.79
CA GLY A 212 -0.08 14.35 16.34
C GLY A 212 -0.86 14.15 17.64
N PRO A 213 -1.30 15.25 18.27
CA PRO A 213 -2.05 15.24 19.52
C PRO A 213 -3.54 14.89 19.34
N LEU A 214 -4.01 14.70 18.10
CA LEU A 214 -5.42 14.44 17.80
C LEU A 214 -5.57 13.69 16.48
N ILE A 215 -6.45 12.70 16.42
CA ILE A 215 -6.84 12.03 15.18
C ILE A 215 -7.77 12.93 14.34
N LEU A 216 -7.87 12.66 13.04
CA LEU A 216 -8.61 13.48 12.08
C LEU A 216 -8.28 14.98 12.25
N PRO A 217 -6.99 15.38 12.20
CA PRO A 217 -6.59 16.78 12.39
C PRO A 217 -7.23 17.73 11.35
N GLU A 218 -7.79 17.18 10.28
CA GLU A 218 -8.54 17.91 9.27
C GLU A 218 -9.96 18.30 9.75
N LEU A 219 -10.49 17.70 10.81
CA LEU A 219 -11.79 18.05 11.37
C LEU A 219 -11.67 19.10 12.48
N PRO A 220 -12.76 19.85 12.79
CA PRO A 220 -12.84 20.65 14.00
C PRO A 220 -12.53 19.80 15.24
N GLU A 221 -11.79 20.39 16.18
CA GLU A 221 -11.22 19.69 17.33
C GLU A 221 -12.27 18.92 18.17
N ASP A 222 -13.44 19.51 18.40
CA ASP A 222 -14.54 18.89 19.12
C ASP A 222 -15.09 17.64 18.43
N LEU A 223 -15.16 17.64 17.10
CA LEU A 223 -15.61 16.51 16.30
C LEU A 223 -14.57 15.40 16.26
N ALA A 224 -13.29 15.76 16.14
CA ALA A 224 -12.18 14.83 16.25
C ALA A 224 -12.09 14.17 17.63
N ARG A 225 -12.26 14.93 18.73
CA ARG A 225 -12.34 14.40 20.10
C ARG A 225 -13.56 13.50 20.32
N PHE A 226 -14.67 13.80 19.63
CA PHE A 226 -15.82 12.90 19.63
C PHE A 226 -15.48 11.56 18.96
N ALA A 227 -14.88 11.60 17.77
CA ALA A 227 -14.47 10.40 17.04
C ALA A 227 -13.50 9.54 17.86
N GLN A 228 -12.50 10.17 18.49
CA GLN A 228 -11.53 9.51 19.36
C GLN A 228 -12.23 8.75 20.50
N ARG A 229 -13.08 9.44 21.29
CA ARG A 229 -13.82 8.82 22.40
C ARG A 229 -14.74 7.70 21.95
N LEU A 230 -15.31 7.79 20.75
CA LEU A 230 -16.17 6.74 20.20
C LEU A 230 -15.36 5.48 19.87
N LEU A 231 -14.19 5.63 19.24
CA LEU A 231 -13.31 4.50 18.90
C LEU A 231 -12.70 3.85 20.14
N GLU A 232 -12.27 4.64 21.12
CA GLU A 232 -11.79 4.13 22.42
C GLU A 232 -12.88 3.31 23.13
N ARG A 233 -14.12 3.81 23.17
CA ARG A 233 -15.27 3.04 23.70
C ARG A 233 -15.57 1.75 22.94
N ARG A 234 -15.13 1.65 21.68
CA ARG A 234 -15.28 0.46 20.83
C ARG A 234 -14.09 -0.50 20.93
N GLY A 235 -13.15 -0.23 21.83
CA GLY A 235 -12.00 -1.09 22.11
C GLY A 235 -10.81 -0.87 21.17
N VAL A 236 -10.70 0.32 20.57
CA VAL A 236 -9.49 0.75 19.85
C VAL A 236 -8.58 1.50 20.82
N GLU A 237 -7.35 1.07 20.97
CA GLU A 237 -6.30 1.76 21.72
C GLU A 237 -5.69 2.85 20.85
N ILE A 238 -5.72 4.11 21.28
CA ILE A 238 -5.22 5.24 20.47
C ILE A 238 -3.98 5.84 21.14
N HIS A 239 -2.84 5.72 20.48
CA HIS A 239 -1.56 6.28 20.92
C HIS A 239 -1.28 7.56 20.12
N LEU A 240 -1.47 8.70 20.78
CA LEU A 240 -1.23 10.04 20.24
C LEU A 240 0.18 10.52 20.56
N ASN A 241 0.70 11.43 19.75
CA ASN A 241 2.09 11.88 19.83
C ASN A 241 3.09 10.71 19.75
N THR A 242 2.72 9.68 18.99
CA THR A 242 3.49 8.43 18.88
C THR A 242 3.72 8.14 17.41
N ARG A 243 4.98 8.04 17.00
CA ARG A 243 5.34 7.74 15.62
C ARG A 243 5.82 6.31 15.51
N LEU A 244 5.40 5.65 14.43
CA LEU A 244 6.02 4.42 13.98
C LEU A 244 7.43 4.75 13.44
N ALA A 245 8.46 4.20 14.08
CA ALA A 245 9.86 4.39 13.72
C ALA A 245 10.38 3.29 12.78
N GLY A 246 9.87 2.07 12.93
CA GLY A 246 10.23 0.92 12.11
C GLY A 246 9.33 -0.28 12.36
N ALA A 247 9.61 -1.40 11.72
CA ALA A 247 8.91 -2.66 11.93
C ALA A 247 9.84 -3.86 11.69
N THR A 248 9.58 -4.97 12.38
CA THR A 248 10.17 -6.28 12.08
C THR A 248 9.05 -7.29 11.84
N ALA A 249 9.39 -8.55 11.57
CA ALA A 249 8.41 -9.63 11.44
C ALA A 249 7.64 -9.92 12.75
N GLU A 250 8.13 -9.41 13.88
CA GLU A 250 7.61 -9.71 15.21
C GLU A 250 6.94 -8.51 15.89
N TYR A 251 7.35 -7.27 15.59
CA TYR A 251 6.82 -6.09 16.27
C TYR A 251 6.89 -4.80 15.45
N ALA A 252 6.04 -3.85 15.84
CA ALA A 252 6.12 -2.45 15.43
C ALA A 252 7.00 -1.69 16.42
N LEU A 253 7.97 -0.93 15.91
CA LEU A 253 8.91 -0.13 16.71
C LEU A 253 8.45 1.33 16.75
N LEU A 254 8.29 1.89 17.94
CA LEU A 254 7.89 3.28 18.16
C LEU A 254 9.11 4.20 18.34
N ASP A 255 8.93 5.51 18.12
CA ASP A 255 9.99 6.52 18.25
C ASP A 255 10.59 6.67 19.66
N GLY A 256 9.89 6.17 20.69
CA GLY A 256 10.40 6.05 22.07
C GLY A 256 11.15 4.75 22.38
N GLY A 257 11.33 3.85 21.40
CA GLY A 257 11.94 2.52 21.59
C GLY A 257 11.00 1.44 22.12
N GLU A 258 9.75 1.79 22.46
CA GLU A 258 8.69 0.84 22.77
C GLU A 258 8.41 -0.08 21.57
N ARG A 259 8.11 -1.34 21.86
CA ARG A 259 7.82 -2.38 20.87
C ARG A 259 6.42 -2.92 21.10
N ILE A 260 5.62 -2.98 20.05
CA ILE A 260 4.30 -3.61 20.08
C ILE A 260 4.37 -4.93 19.31
N PRO A 261 4.43 -6.09 19.98
CA PRO A 261 4.37 -7.39 19.31
C PRO A 261 3.10 -7.50 18.48
N ASN A 262 3.24 -7.79 17.19
CA ASN A 262 2.10 -7.92 16.29
C ASN A 262 2.46 -8.76 15.06
N LYS A 263 1.44 -9.35 14.44
CA LYS A 263 1.55 -9.96 13.10
C LYS A 263 0.80 -9.19 12.03
N THR A 264 0.13 -8.10 12.40
CA THR A 264 -0.57 -7.22 11.45
C THR A 264 -0.24 -5.77 11.72
N LEU A 265 0.54 -5.17 10.82
CA LEU A 265 0.84 -3.75 10.81
C LEU A 265 0.30 -3.13 9.52
N VAL A 266 -0.63 -2.20 9.63
CA VAL A 266 -1.18 -1.43 8.51
C VAL A 266 -0.57 -0.04 8.54
N SER A 267 0.04 0.39 7.44
CA SER A 267 0.54 1.75 7.32
C SER A 267 -0.31 2.58 6.37
N THR A 268 -0.83 3.69 6.91
CA THR A 268 -1.50 4.76 6.15
C THR A 268 -0.64 6.04 6.09
N VAL A 269 0.62 6.00 6.60
CA VAL A 269 1.54 7.14 6.76
C VAL A 269 2.85 6.93 5.97
N PRO A 270 3.50 7.98 5.44
CA PRO A 270 2.97 9.12 4.71
C PRO A 270 3.09 8.89 3.19
N SER A 271 2.33 9.68 2.45
CA SER A 271 2.43 9.71 1.01
C SER A 271 3.67 10.50 0.56
N GLY A 272 4.60 9.87 -0.16
CA GLY A 272 5.72 10.55 -0.81
C GLY A 272 5.35 11.08 -2.21
N PRO A 273 6.16 12.00 -2.76
CA PRO A 273 6.00 12.42 -4.14
C PRO A 273 6.19 11.23 -5.07
N ASN A 274 5.40 11.18 -6.15
CA ASN A 274 5.58 10.16 -7.18
C ASN A 274 6.99 10.30 -7.79
N PRO A 275 7.80 9.24 -7.90
CA PRO A 275 9.16 9.31 -8.45
C PRO A 275 9.23 9.92 -9.85
N LEU A 276 8.22 9.68 -10.68
CA LEU A 276 8.11 10.31 -12.01
C LEU A 276 8.00 11.83 -11.90
N VAL A 277 7.22 12.33 -10.94
CA VAL A 277 7.07 13.76 -10.66
C VAL A 277 8.36 14.33 -10.08
N ALA A 278 8.99 13.60 -9.15
CA ALA A 278 10.26 13.98 -8.55
C ALA A 278 11.39 14.10 -9.60
N ALA A 279 11.35 13.32 -10.68
CA ALA A 279 12.33 13.38 -11.77
C ALA A 279 12.11 14.52 -12.79
N LEU A 280 10.93 15.15 -12.83
CA LEU A 280 10.63 16.21 -13.80
C LEU A 280 11.50 17.47 -13.59
N PRO A 281 11.91 18.18 -14.65
CA PRO A 281 12.73 19.39 -14.51
C PRO A 281 11.96 20.64 -14.03
N CYS A 282 10.65 20.55 -13.78
CA CYS A 282 9.82 21.69 -13.38
C CYS A 282 9.96 22.06 -11.89
N LYS A 283 9.58 23.30 -11.54
CA LYS A 283 9.59 23.78 -10.15
C LYS A 283 8.67 22.91 -9.28
N LYS A 284 9.17 22.51 -8.11
CA LYS A 284 8.45 21.71 -7.12
C LYS A 284 8.53 22.32 -5.73
N GLU A 285 7.46 22.19 -4.96
CA GLU A 285 7.41 22.52 -3.54
C GLU A 285 6.83 21.33 -2.77
N ASN A 286 7.53 20.88 -1.72
CA ASN A 286 7.19 19.68 -0.95
C ASN A 286 6.94 18.43 -1.84
N GLY A 287 7.72 18.29 -2.91
CA GLY A 287 7.62 17.19 -3.87
C GLY A 287 6.45 17.25 -4.86
N ARG A 288 5.65 18.32 -4.84
CA ARG A 288 4.52 18.55 -5.75
C ARG A 288 4.87 19.59 -6.81
N ILE A 289 4.33 19.45 -8.02
CA ILE A 289 4.56 20.37 -9.15
C ILE A 289 3.88 21.70 -8.87
N VAL A 290 4.65 22.80 -8.87
CA VAL A 290 4.08 24.14 -8.71
C VAL A 290 3.31 24.51 -9.98
N VAL A 291 2.04 24.87 -9.81
CA VAL A 291 1.19 25.34 -10.91
C VAL A 291 0.73 26.77 -10.66
N ASN A 292 0.40 27.48 -11.74
CA ASN A 292 -0.25 28.78 -11.65
C ASN A 292 -1.75 28.64 -11.31
N GLU A 293 -2.44 29.77 -11.19
CA GLU A 293 -3.88 29.83 -10.89
C GLU A 293 -4.80 29.17 -11.94
N TYR A 294 -4.27 28.91 -13.15
CA TYR A 294 -4.97 28.22 -14.23
C TYR A 294 -4.66 26.71 -14.28
N LEU A 295 -3.86 26.21 -13.33
CA LEU A 295 -3.37 24.83 -13.22
C LEU A 295 -2.31 24.44 -14.27
N GLU A 296 -1.64 25.44 -14.86
CA GLU A 296 -0.53 25.24 -15.80
C GLU A 296 0.79 25.12 -15.05
N VAL A 297 1.69 24.30 -15.56
CA VAL A 297 3.08 24.25 -15.09
C VAL A 297 3.85 25.42 -15.72
N PRO A 298 4.39 26.36 -14.93
CA PRO A 298 5.20 27.45 -15.46
C PRO A 298 6.35 26.94 -16.34
N ASP A 299 6.73 27.71 -17.35
CA ASP A 299 7.83 27.42 -18.30
C ASP A 299 7.60 26.24 -19.26
N TYR A 300 6.50 25.48 -19.12
CA TYR A 300 6.18 24.34 -19.98
C TYR A 300 4.80 24.49 -20.64
N ALA A 301 4.77 25.13 -21.81
CA ALA A 301 3.53 25.42 -22.53
C ALA A 301 2.77 24.12 -22.90
N GLY A 302 1.49 24.07 -22.53
CA GLY A 302 0.63 22.91 -22.75
C GLY A 302 0.77 21.82 -21.68
N VAL A 303 1.57 22.01 -20.64
CA VAL A 303 1.69 21.07 -19.52
C VAL A 303 0.88 21.58 -18.32
N TRP A 304 0.10 20.67 -17.73
CA TRP A 304 -0.83 20.95 -16.64
C TRP A 304 -0.65 19.91 -15.54
N ALA A 305 -0.95 20.25 -14.29
CA ALA A 305 -0.92 19.29 -13.19
C ALA A 305 -2.12 19.47 -12.24
N VAL A 306 -2.58 18.36 -11.66
CA VAL A 306 -3.80 18.34 -10.83
C VAL A 306 -3.76 17.27 -9.74
N GLY A 307 -4.53 17.47 -8.66
CA GLY A 307 -4.64 16.55 -7.54
C GLY A 307 -3.36 16.52 -6.70
N ASP A 308 -3.14 15.41 -6.00
CA ASP A 308 -2.09 15.31 -4.98
C ASP A 308 -0.66 15.50 -5.48
N CYS A 309 -0.43 15.41 -6.80
CA CYS A 309 0.87 15.68 -7.40
C CYS A 309 1.14 17.16 -7.69
N ALA A 310 0.13 18.02 -7.56
CA ALA A 310 0.21 19.44 -7.85
C ALA A 310 0.20 20.28 -6.55
N TRP A 311 0.97 21.36 -6.57
CA TRP A 311 0.95 22.43 -5.57
C TRP A 311 0.09 23.56 -6.13
N VAL A 312 -1.22 23.43 -5.92
CA VAL A 312 -2.23 24.37 -6.41
C VAL A 312 -2.41 25.47 -5.37
N PRO A 313 -2.19 26.76 -5.69
CA PRO A 313 -2.38 27.84 -4.73
C PRO A 313 -3.87 28.05 -4.42
N ASP A 314 -4.25 28.05 -3.13
CA ASP A 314 -5.59 28.44 -2.69
C ASP A 314 -5.65 29.95 -2.45
N ARG A 315 -6.44 30.63 -3.30
CA ARG A 315 -6.66 32.08 -3.22
C ARG A 315 -7.34 32.54 -1.93
N ASN A 316 -8.04 31.66 -1.22
CA ASN A 316 -8.75 32.03 0.01
C ASN A 316 -7.85 31.98 1.26
N THR A 317 -6.82 31.13 1.25
CA THR A 317 -6.02 30.82 2.44
C THR A 317 -4.55 31.19 2.29
N GLY A 318 -4.05 31.41 1.07
CA GLY A 318 -2.62 31.65 0.80
C GLY A 318 -1.75 30.39 0.92
N HIS A 319 -2.35 29.26 1.26
CA HIS A 319 -1.72 27.94 1.36
C HIS A 319 -2.07 27.10 0.11
N PRO A 320 -1.40 25.96 -0.14
CA PRO A 320 -1.84 25.06 -1.20
C PRO A 320 -3.22 24.46 -0.89
N CYS A 321 -3.98 24.14 -1.95
CA CYS A 321 -5.18 23.33 -1.82
C CYS A 321 -4.87 21.96 -1.17
N PRO A 322 -5.73 21.46 -0.28
CA PRO A 322 -5.51 20.20 0.40
C PRO A 322 -5.66 19.00 -0.56
N PRO A 323 -4.85 17.93 -0.40
CA PRO A 323 -4.82 16.75 -1.26
C PRO A 323 -6.05 15.87 -1.02
N THR A 324 -7.18 16.22 -1.64
CA THR A 324 -8.46 15.55 -1.44
C THR A 324 -9.15 15.28 -2.76
N ALA A 325 -9.92 14.19 -2.82
CA ALA A 325 -10.73 13.86 -4.00
C ALA A 325 -11.68 15.00 -4.40
N GLN A 326 -12.22 15.75 -3.42
CA GLN A 326 -13.10 16.90 -3.71
C GLN A 326 -12.37 18.00 -4.50
N HIS A 327 -11.14 18.33 -4.11
CA HIS A 327 -10.31 19.31 -4.81
C HIS A 327 -9.89 18.76 -6.18
N ALA A 328 -9.36 17.53 -6.24
CA ALA A 328 -8.94 16.90 -7.49
C ALA A 328 -10.05 16.88 -8.57
N ILE A 329 -11.29 16.58 -8.20
CA ILE A 329 -12.44 16.59 -9.13
C ILE A 329 -12.73 18.02 -9.64
N ARG A 330 -12.61 19.03 -8.77
CA ARG A 330 -12.91 20.42 -9.11
C ARG A 330 -11.80 21.04 -9.95
N GLU A 331 -10.56 20.79 -9.57
CA GLU A 331 -9.37 21.17 -10.32
C GLU A 331 -9.42 20.54 -11.73
N ALA A 332 -9.71 19.23 -11.83
CA ALA A 332 -9.84 18.53 -13.11
C ALA A 332 -10.87 19.18 -14.06
N ARG A 333 -12.01 19.63 -13.52
CA ARG A 333 -13.03 20.33 -14.31
C ARG A 333 -12.57 21.71 -14.77
N CYS A 334 -11.85 22.44 -13.92
CA CYS A 334 -11.29 23.75 -14.26
C CYS A 334 -10.20 23.61 -15.33
N LEU A 335 -9.27 22.68 -15.11
CA LEU A 335 -8.16 22.35 -16.00
C LEU A 335 -8.69 21.97 -17.40
N ALA A 336 -9.66 21.06 -17.48
CA ALA A 336 -10.26 20.65 -18.75
C ALA A 336 -10.87 21.84 -19.53
N LYS A 337 -11.53 22.78 -18.83
CA LYS A 337 -12.05 24.00 -19.46
C LYS A 337 -10.92 24.90 -19.94
N ASN A 338 -9.84 25.02 -19.18
CA ASN A 338 -8.68 25.83 -19.55
C ASN A 338 -7.92 25.25 -20.74
N ILE A 339 -7.79 23.92 -20.86
CA ILE A 339 -7.27 23.28 -22.08
C ILE A 339 -8.11 23.68 -23.30
N VAL A 340 -9.43 23.52 -23.21
CA VAL A 340 -10.33 23.87 -24.33
C VAL A 340 -10.31 25.37 -24.63
N ALA A 341 -10.17 26.22 -23.62
CA ALA A 341 -10.01 27.66 -23.79
C ALA A 341 -8.71 27.98 -24.54
N THR A 342 -7.58 27.39 -24.12
CA THR A 342 -6.28 27.55 -24.81
C THR A 342 -6.34 27.07 -26.26
N MET A 343 -6.96 25.92 -26.53
CA MET A 343 -7.12 25.40 -27.90
C MET A 343 -7.96 26.31 -28.80
N ARG A 344 -8.87 27.09 -28.21
CA ARG A 344 -9.79 27.99 -28.93
C ARG A 344 -9.39 29.46 -28.84
N ASP A 345 -8.22 29.75 -28.27
CA ASP A 345 -7.73 31.12 -28.01
C ASP A 345 -8.72 31.98 -27.19
N HIS A 346 -9.37 31.35 -26.21
CA HIS A 346 -10.29 31.97 -25.28
C HIS A 346 -9.63 32.26 -23.92
N PRO A 347 -10.14 33.22 -23.13
CA PRO A 347 -9.60 33.51 -21.81
C PRO A 347 -9.77 32.33 -20.85
N LYS A 348 -8.71 32.03 -20.10
CA LYS A 348 -8.67 30.97 -19.09
C LYS A 348 -9.38 31.40 -17.81
N GLN A 349 -9.90 30.42 -17.07
CA GLN A 349 -10.56 30.61 -15.78
C GLN A 349 -9.60 30.24 -14.64
N ALA A 350 -9.39 31.16 -13.70
CA ALA A 350 -8.63 30.87 -12.48
C ALA A 350 -9.39 29.89 -11.57
N PHE A 351 -8.66 28.95 -10.97
CA PHE A 351 -9.22 27.98 -10.03
C PHE A 351 -9.57 28.65 -8.69
N ALA A 352 -10.78 28.41 -8.22
CA ALA A 352 -11.23 28.77 -6.88
C ALA A 352 -12.26 27.74 -6.42
N TYR A 353 -12.07 27.21 -5.21
CA TYR A 353 -12.99 26.26 -4.63
C TYR A 353 -13.08 26.44 -3.12
N ARG A 354 -14.30 26.33 -2.59
CA ARG A 354 -14.56 26.26 -1.16
C ARG A 354 -15.29 24.96 -0.86
N ALA A 355 -14.68 24.13 -0.02
CA ALA A 355 -15.30 22.89 0.41
C ALA A 355 -16.57 23.18 1.24
N ILE A 356 -17.64 22.42 0.99
CA ILE A 356 -18.96 22.61 1.62
C ILE A 356 -19.07 21.79 2.93
N GLY A 357 -18.22 20.78 3.10
CA GLY A 357 -18.19 19.94 4.29
C GLY A 357 -17.20 18.79 4.23
N LYS A 358 -17.01 18.15 5.39
CA LYS A 358 -16.13 17.00 5.63
C LYS A 358 -16.96 15.88 6.27
N LEU A 359 -16.68 14.65 5.86
CA LEU A 359 -17.43 13.45 6.24
C LEU A 359 -16.40 12.33 6.45
N GLY A 360 -16.48 11.62 7.57
CA GLY A 360 -15.65 10.44 7.86
C GLY A 360 -16.47 9.34 8.51
N ALA A 361 -16.33 8.12 8.02
CA ALA A 361 -16.95 6.94 8.64
C ALA A 361 -16.14 6.52 9.88
N LEU A 362 -16.82 5.93 10.87
CA LEU A 362 -16.21 5.47 12.12
C LEU A 362 -16.57 4.01 12.44
N GLY A 363 -16.97 3.21 11.43
CA GLY A 363 -17.47 1.85 11.60
C GLY A 363 -18.83 1.77 12.30
N ARG A 364 -19.38 0.56 12.43
CA ARG A 364 -20.60 0.23 13.21
C ARG A 364 -21.72 1.25 13.10
N ARG A 365 -22.07 1.60 11.86
CA ARG A 365 -23.18 2.53 11.55
C ARG A 365 -23.02 3.93 12.16
N SER A 366 -21.78 4.40 12.30
CA SER A 366 -21.46 5.72 12.84
C SER A 366 -20.54 6.50 11.91
N ALA A 367 -20.76 7.81 11.85
CA ALA A 367 -19.92 8.73 11.11
C ALA A 367 -19.86 10.09 11.82
N VAL A 368 -18.89 10.89 11.41
CA VAL A 368 -18.77 12.31 11.77
C VAL A 368 -18.91 13.15 10.52
N ALA A 369 -19.67 14.23 10.64
CA ALA A 369 -19.93 15.15 9.54
C ALA A 369 -19.85 16.60 10.00
N GLU A 370 -19.23 17.44 9.18
CA GLU A 370 -19.36 18.89 9.24
C GLU A 370 -19.92 19.36 7.90
N ILE A 371 -21.13 19.93 7.90
CA ILE A 371 -21.79 20.43 6.69
C ILE A 371 -22.25 21.85 6.95
N LEU A 372 -21.75 22.81 6.17
CA LEU A 372 -22.09 24.24 6.31
C LEU A 372 -21.90 24.76 7.75
N GLY A 373 -20.92 24.23 8.49
CA GLY A 373 -20.64 24.57 9.89
C GLY A 373 -21.49 23.84 10.94
N VAL A 374 -22.48 23.06 10.52
CA VAL A 374 -23.25 22.18 11.43
C VAL A 374 -22.48 20.89 11.64
N LYS A 375 -22.21 20.56 12.91
CA LYS A 375 -21.49 19.35 13.33
C LYS A 375 -22.48 18.27 13.73
N LEU A 376 -22.38 17.10 13.11
CA LEU A 376 -23.24 15.95 13.37
C LEU A 376 -22.39 14.71 13.66
N SER A 377 -22.87 13.89 14.58
CA SER A 377 -22.24 12.62 14.93
C SER A 377 -23.26 11.49 15.16
N GLY A 378 -22.91 10.25 14.81
CA GLY A 378 -23.74 9.08 15.08
C GLY A 378 -24.38 8.47 13.82
N VAL A 379 -25.59 7.93 13.96
CA VAL A 379 -26.27 7.17 12.89
C VAL A 379 -26.82 8.08 11.79
N VAL A 380 -27.29 9.28 12.13
CA VAL A 380 -27.79 10.26 11.15
C VAL A 380 -26.72 10.69 10.15
N PRO A 381 -25.52 11.17 10.56
CA PRO A 381 -24.46 11.46 9.61
C PRO A 381 -23.96 10.22 8.88
N TRP A 382 -24.08 9.01 9.45
CA TRP A 382 -23.76 7.77 8.74
C TRP A 382 -24.75 7.48 7.59
N LEU A 383 -26.05 7.69 7.78
CA LEU A 383 -27.04 7.62 6.70
C LEU A 383 -26.80 8.70 5.64
N LEU A 384 -26.47 9.93 6.06
CA LEU A 384 -26.12 11.02 5.14
C LEU A 384 -24.85 10.68 4.35
N TRP A 385 -23.84 10.12 5.00
CA TRP A 385 -22.62 9.63 4.37
C TRP A 385 -22.96 8.62 3.27
N ARG A 386 -23.76 7.58 3.60
CA ARG A 386 -24.21 6.57 2.63
C ARG A 386 -24.94 7.22 1.44
N ALA A 387 -25.91 8.11 1.71
CA ALA A 387 -26.68 8.78 0.67
C ALA A 387 -25.80 9.67 -0.25
N ILE A 388 -24.92 10.50 0.33
CA ILE A 388 -24.06 11.42 -0.42
C ILE A 388 -23.07 10.65 -1.29
N TYR A 389 -22.45 9.59 -0.76
CA TYR A 389 -21.49 8.80 -1.52
C TYR A 389 -22.16 7.96 -2.61
N LEU A 390 -23.34 7.39 -2.33
CA LEU A 390 -24.15 6.73 -3.36
C LEU A 390 -24.54 7.70 -4.49
N MET A 391 -24.90 8.94 -4.16
CA MET A 391 -25.19 9.96 -5.18
C MET A 391 -23.96 10.33 -6.03
N LYS A 392 -22.78 10.46 -5.39
CA LYS A 392 -21.53 10.84 -6.04
C LYS A 392 -20.90 9.74 -6.90
N MET A 393 -21.22 8.48 -6.60
CA MET A 393 -20.70 7.34 -7.35
C MET A 393 -21.17 7.39 -8.81
N PRO A 394 -20.29 7.13 -9.79
CA PRO A 394 -20.68 7.14 -11.19
C PRO A 394 -21.32 5.81 -11.61
N GLY A 395 -22.42 5.89 -12.38
CA GLY A 395 -23.16 4.73 -12.90
C GLY A 395 -24.36 4.32 -12.02
N LEU A 396 -25.49 3.98 -12.66
CA LEU A 396 -26.73 3.60 -11.96
C LEU A 396 -26.71 2.13 -11.51
N ASP A 397 -26.21 1.23 -12.37
CA ASP A 397 -26.02 -0.18 -12.08
C ASP A 397 -25.24 -0.38 -10.79
N ARG A 398 -24.24 0.47 -10.60
CA ARG A 398 -23.39 0.42 -9.45
C ARG A 398 -24.08 0.87 -8.16
N LYS A 399 -24.82 1.98 -8.22
CA LYS A 399 -25.60 2.46 -7.07
C LYS A 399 -26.57 1.39 -6.56
N ILE A 400 -27.20 0.65 -7.46
CA ILE A 400 -28.13 -0.42 -7.07
C ILE A 400 -27.40 -1.54 -6.33
N ARG A 401 -26.22 -1.95 -6.80
CA ARG A 401 -25.43 -3.02 -6.20
C ARG A 401 -24.95 -2.64 -4.79
N VAL A 402 -24.31 -1.47 -4.65
CA VAL A 402 -23.88 -0.95 -3.35
C VAL A 402 -25.05 -0.79 -2.39
N ALA A 403 -26.19 -0.28 -2.84
CA ALA A 403 -27.38 -0.15 -2.00
C ALA A 403 -27.91 -1.52 -1.53
N THR A 404 -27.82 -2.53 -2.39
CA THR A 404 -28.19 -3.92 -2.04
C THR A 404 -27.22 -4.50 -1.01
N ASP A 405 -25.92 -4.39 -1.24
CA ASP A 405 -24.89 -4.89 -0.32
C ASP A 405 -25.05 -4.24 1.06
N TRP A 406 -25.21 -2.93 1.08
CA TRP A 406 -25.47 -2.16 2.30
C TRP A 406 -26.74 -2.54 3.04
N PHE A 407 -27.75 -3.04 2.33
CA PHE A 407 -28.97 -3.55 2.93
C PHE A 407 -28.75 -4.97 3.49
N LEU A 408 -28.05 -5.82 2.76
CA LEU A 408 -27.73 -7.19 3.17
C LEU A 408 -26.79 -7.21 4.39
N ASP A 409 -25.78 -6.35 4.41
CA ASP A 409 -24.86 -6.13 5.54
C ASP A 409 -25.58 -5.76 6.85
N LEU A 410 -26.79 -5.18 6.79
CA LEU A 410 -27.57 -4.91 8.00
C LEU A 410 -28.08 -6.19 8.68
N ILE A 411 -28.20 -7.29 7.92
CA ILE A 411 -28.91 -8.52 8.28
C ILE A 411 -27.95 -9.72 8.34
N LEU A 412 -26.98 -9.79 7.45
CA LEU A 412 -26.05 -10.91 7.29
C LEU A 412 -24.76 -10.69 8.09
N PRO A 413 -24.16 -11.77 8.64
CA PRO A 413 -22.84 -11.67 9.27
C PRO A 413 -21.74 -11.38 8.24
N PRO A 414 -20.60 -10.81 8.65
CA PRO A 414 -19.45 -10.63 7.78
C PRO A 414 -18.98 -11.97 7.21
N ASP A 415 -18.65 -11.98 5.92
CA ASP A 415 -18.03 -13.14 5.29
C ASP A 415 -16.57 -13.26 5.76
N ILE A 416 -16.14 -14.47 6.14
CA ILE A 416 -14.76 -14.78 6.58
C ILE A 416 -13.99 -15.64 5.56
N VAL A 417 -14.54 -15.83 4.35
CA VAL A 417 -13.87 -16.60 3.30
C VAL A 417 -12.59 -15.89 2.86
N GLN A 418 -11.48 -16.61 2.92
CA GLN A 418 -10.19 -16.19 2.38
C GLN A 418 -10.13 -16.49 0.88
N ILE A 419 -9.87 -15.48 0.06
CA ILE A 419 -9.74 -15.65 -1.40
C ILE A 419 -8.25 -15.78 -1.72
N LYS A 420 -7.75 -17.02 -1.80
CA LYS A 420 -6.38 -17.29 -2.23
C LYS A 420 -6.27 -17.19 -3.76
N THR A 421 -5.92 -16.00 -4.26
CA THR A 421 -5.51 -15.81 -5.66
C THR A 421 -4.02 -16.06 -5.80
N GLU A 422 -3.57 -17.30 -5.61
CA GLU A 422 -2.14 -17.61 -5.68
C GLU A 422 -1.62 -17.51 -7.12
N LYS A 423 -0.59 -16.68 -7.32
CA LYS A 423 0.53 -17.03 -8.19
C LYS A 423 1.62 -17.57 -7.28
N SER A 424 2.23 -18.69 -7.63
CA SER A 424 3.33 -19.32 -6.88
C SER A 424 4.34 -18.26 -6.38
N GLY A 425 4.59 -18.26 -5.07
CA GLY A 425 5.40 -17.24 -4.39
C GLY A 425 6.73 -17.03 -5.09
N GLY A 426 7.02 -15.78 -5.47
CA GLY A 426 8.23 -15.39 -6.18
C GLY A 426 9.41 -15.12 -5.24
N ILE A 427 10.27 -14.19 -5.67
CA ILE A 427 11.39 -13.67 -4.86
C ILE A 427 10.88 -12.49 -4.01
N GLY A 428 11.10 -12.54 -2.70
CA GLY A 428 10.81 -11.50 -1.71
C GLY A 428 12.07 -10.86 -1.13
N ARG A 429 11.89 -9.86 -0.26
CA ARG A 429 12.93 -9.24 0.58
C ARG A 429 12.47 -9.24 2.03
N GLU A 430 13.36 -9.55 2.96
CA GLU A 430 13.08 -9.54 4.40
C GLU A 430 14.24 -8.88 5.17
N HIS A 431 13.88 -8.27 6.31
CA HIS A 431 14.80 -7.59 7.20
C HIS A 431 14.71 -8.16 8.62
N PHE A 432 15.85 -8.36 9.26
CA PHE A 432 15.97 -8.85 10.64
C PHE A 432 16.93 -7.96 11.45
N GLU A 433 16.54 -7.59 12.67
CA GLU A 433 17.38 -6.85 13.62
C GLU A 433 18.35 -7.77 14.36
N PRO A 434 19.49 -7.30 14.91
CA PRO A 434 20.45 -8.14 15.62
C PRO A 434 19.82 -9.01 16.73
N GLY A 435 20.07 -10.32 16.68
CA GLY A 435 19.59 -11.30 17.66
C GLY A 435 18.25 -11.97 17.31
N GLU A 436 17.56 -11.52 16.26
CA GLU A 436 16.31 -12.14 15.81
C GLU A 436 16.56 -13.54 15.20
N VAL A 437 15.72 -14.50 15.58
CA VAL A 437 15.75 -15.86 15.05
C VAL A 437 14.93 -15.90 13.77
N ILE A 438 15.56 -16.28 12.65
CA ILE A 438 14.94 -16.34 11.33
C ILE A 438 14.12 -17.62 11.17
N PHE A 439 14.67 -18.76 11.59
CA PHE A 439 13.95 -20.01 11.76
C PHE A 439 14.68 -20.89 12.77
N ARG A 440 13.96 -21.85 13.35
CA ARG A 440 14.48 -22.79 14.34
C ARG A 440 14.78 -24.14 13.72
N GLN A 441 15.63 -24.89 14.41
CA GLN A 441 15.79 -26.31 14.14
C GLN A 441 14.42 -27.02 14.25
N GLU A 442 14.20 -28.02 13.41
CA GLU A 442 12.95 -28.77 13.21
C GLU A 442 11.80 -28.03 12.52
N ASP A 443 11.94 -26.73 12.22
CA ASP A 443 10.95 -26.03 11.38
C ASP A 443 10.87 -26.68 10.00
N ARG A 444 9.73 -26.58 9.30
CA ARG A 444 9.64 -27.04 7.92
C ARG A 444 10.34 -26.05 7.00
N GLY A 445 11.14 -26.54 6.05
CA GLY A 445 11.70 -25.68 5.01
C GLY A 445 10.59 -25.08 4.15
N ASP A 446 10.42 -23.78 4.12
CA ASP A 446 9.37 -23.08 3.37
C ASP A 446 9.96 -22.08 2.36
N ARG A 447 11.15 -21.54 2.70
CA ARG A 447 11.87 -20.52 1.94
C ARG A 447 13.38 -20.74 1.96
N LEU A 448 14.04 -20.28 0.90
CA LEU A 448 15.49 -20.08 0.79
C LEU A 448 15.77 -18.60 1.09
N TYR A 449 16.88 -18.33 1.78
CA TYR A 449 17.33 -16.98 2.09
C TYR A 449 18.71 -16.72 1.47
N ILE A 450 18.87 -15.58 0.81
CA ILE A 450 20.14 -15.11 0.23
C ILE A 450 20.50 -13.78 0.91
N ILE A 451 21.67 -13.71 1.54
CA ILE A 451 22.09 -12.54 2.30
C ILE A 451 22.52 -11.44 1.34
N VAL A 452 21.87 -10.28 1.42
CA VAL A 452 22.23 -9.08 0.67
C VAL A 452 23.20 -8.23 1.48
N ASP A 453 22.93 -8.07 2.77
CA ASP A 453 23.72 -7.27 3.71
C ASP A 453 23.55 -7.82 5.14
N GLY A 454 24.58 -7.72 5.97
CA GLY A 454 24.62 -8.24 7.35
C GLY A 454 25.13 -9.68 7.50
N GLU A 455 25.07 -10.19 8.73
CA GLU A 455 25.57 -11.53 9.09
C GLU A 455 24.55 -12.35 9.89
N VAL A 456 24.55 -13.66 9.66
CA VAL A 456 23.82 -14.64 10.49
C VAL A 456 24.77 -15.63 11.16
N GLU A 457 24.33 -16.17 12.28
CA GLU A 457 24.90 -17.39 12.87
C GLU A 457 23.91 -18.54 12.81
N ILE A 458 24.45 -19.71 12.53
CA ILE A 458 23.72 -20.97 12.43
C ILE A 458 24.11 -21.79 13.65
N VAL A 459 23.15 -22.09 14.52
CA VAL A 459 23.35 -22.81 15.77
C VAL A 459 22.52 -24.09 15.77
N ARG A 460 23.09 -25.19 16.23
CA ARG A 460 22.38 -26.46 16.43
C ARG A 460 22.33 -26.78 17.91
N GLU A 461 21.17 -27.22 18.37
CA GLU A 461 20.99 -27.67 19.75
C GLU A 461 21.24 -29.18 19.80
N ASP A 462 22.25 -29.61 20.57
CA ASP A 462 22.62 -31.02 20.73
C ASP A 462 22.24 -31.51 22.14
N LEU A 463 21.59 -32.67 22.23
CA LEU A 463 21.06 -33.23 23.47
C LEU A 463 22.21 -33.50 24.45
N GLY A 464 22.38 -32.59 25.42
CA GLY A 464 23.36 -32.69 26.51
C GLY A 464 24.63 -31.85 26.35
N LYS A 465 24.81 -31.05 25.29
CA LYS A 465 26.01 -30.20 25.08
C LYS A 465 25.74 -28.70 24.92
N GLY A 466 24.47 -28.27 24.92
CA GLY A 466 24.08 -26.87 24.71
C GLY A 466 24.10 -26.46 23.24
N GLU A 467 23.95 -25.16 22.96
CA GLU A 467 24.00 -24.63 21.59
C GLU A 467 25.42 -24.69 21.02
N ILE A 468 25.57 -25.25 19.82
CA ILE A 468 26.84 -25.29 19.07
C ILE A 468 26.69 -24.42 17.82
N THR A 469 27.55 -23.41 17.67
CA THR A 469 27.61 -22.62 16.44
C THR A 469 28.25 -23.45 15.32
N LEU A 470 27.46 -23.77 14.29
CA LEU A 470 27.90 -24.53 13.12
C LEU A 470 28.63 -23.64 12.12
N ALA A 471 28.14 -22.42 11.91
CA ALA A 471 28.67 -21.53 10.90
C ALA A 471 28.22 -20.08 11.12
N ARG A 472 28.97 -19.15 10.51
CA ARG A 472 28.52 -17.78 10.24
C ARG A 472 28.45 -17.57 8.74
N ARG A 473 27.50 -16.74 8.30
CA ARG A 473 27.31 -16.41 6.89
C ARG A 473 27.11 -14.92 6.70
N GLY A 474 27.68 -14.39 5.61
CA GLY A 474 27.65 -12.97 5.26
C GLY A 474 27.11 -12.72 3.84
N PRO A 475 27.28 -11.48 3.32
CA PRO A 475 26.71 -11.06 2.04
C PRO A 475 27.10 -11.96 0.85
N GLY A 476 26.12 -12.30 0.03
CA GLY A 476 26.26 -13.18 -1.14
C GLY A 476 26.07 -14.67 -0.84
N GLU A 477 26.08 -15.07 0.44
CA GLU A 477 25.83 -16.46 0.85
C GLU A 477 24.34 -16.74 1.05
N CYS A 478 23.96 -18.02 1.01
CA CYS A 478 22.58 -18.46 1.24
C CYS A 478 22.46 -19.50 2.36
N PHE A 479 21.28 -19.51 2.98
CA PHE A 479 20.92 -20.44 4.05
C PHE A 479 19.47 -20.92 3.93
N GLY A 480 19.20 -22.10 4.49
CA GLY A 480 17.89 -22.73 4.45
C GLY A 480 17.63 -23.62 3.23
N GLU A 481 18.54 -23.66 2.26
CA GLU A 481 18.43 -24.50 1.06
C GLU A 481 18.35 -26.00 1.37
N MET A 482 19.01 -26.46 2.45
CA MET A 482 19.05 -27.88 2.80
C MET A 482 17.64 -28.46 2.92
N ALA A 483 16.80 -27.85 3.75
CA ALA A 483 15.43 -28.31 4.01
C ALA A 483 14.52 -28.28 2.76
N LEU A 484 14.85 -27.46 1.77
CA LEU A 484 14.11 -27.41 0.50
C LEU A 484 14.57 -28.49 -0.48
N VAL A 485 15.87 -28.80 -0.51
CA VAL A 485 16.42 -29.78 -1.45
C VAL A 485 16.26 -31.21 -0.93
N SER A 486 16.49 -31.45 0.37
CA SER A 486 16.37 -32.78 0.98
C SER A 486 14.96 -33.12 1.43
N ASP A 487 14.04 -32.15 1.39
CA ASP A 487 12.67 -32.26 1.92
C ASP A 487 12.61 -32.75 3.38
N THR A 488 13.59 -32.36 4.19
CA THR A 488 13.66 -32.62 5.62
C THR A 488 13.41 -31.34 6.43
N PRO A 489 13.05 -31.42 7.72
CA PRO A 489 13.03 -30.26 8.60
C PRO A 489 14.37 -29.51 8.65
N ARG A 490 14.34 -28.24 9.07
CA ARG A 490 15.53 -27.39 9.25
C ARG A 490 16.46 -28.06 10.27
N THR A 491 17.73 -28.24 9.92
CA THR A 491 18.69 -28.99 10.75
C THR A 491 19.44 -28.14 11.78
N ALA A 492 19.14 -26.85 11.84
CA ALA A 492 19.74 -25.86 12.74
C ALA A 492 18.86 -24.61 12.82
N THR A 493 18.99 -23.89 13.93
CA THR A 493 18.42 -22.56 14.15
C THR A 493 19.33 -21.51 13.51
N VAL A 494 18.76 -20.50 12.85
CA VAL A 494 19.53 -19.38 12.29
C VAL A 494 19.08 -18.10 12.97
N ARG A 495 20.03 -17.29 13.46
CA ARG A 495 19.76 -15.96 14.03
C ARG A 495 20.65 -14.90 13.43
N SER A 496 20.13 -13.69 13.31
CA SER A 496 20.89 -12.52 12.85
C SER A 496 21.91 -12.11 13.92
N ARG A 497 23.13 -11.76 13.50
CA ARG A 497 24.14 -11.16 14.40
C ARG A 497 24.19 -9.64 14.27
N THR A 498 23.91 -9.15 13.07
CA THR A 498 23.81 -7.73 12.75
C THR A 498 22.42 -7.44 12.19
N SER A 499 22.14 -6.16 11.92
CA SER A 499 21.04 -5.80 11.04
C SER A 499 21.25 -6.52 9.71
N LEU A 500 20.24 -7.26 9.25
CA LEU A 500 20.35 -8.26 8.19
C LEU A 500 19.27 -8.02 7.14
N ASN A 501 19.68 -7.92 5.88
CA ASN A 501 18.80 -7.83 4.72
C ASN A 501 18.97 -9.08 3.85
N VAL A 502 17.88 -9.78 3.55
CA VAL A 502 17.90 -11.01 2.75
C VAL A 502 16.90 -10.96 1.60
N LEU A 503 17.23 -11.63 0.49
CA LEU A 503 16.26 -12.02 -0.54
C LEU A 503 15.70 -13.38 -0.17
N THR A 504 14.38 -13.54 -0.22
CA THR A 504 13.72 -14.81 0.08
C THR A 504 13.11 -15.42 -1.16
N MET A 505 13.14 -16.75 -1.26
CA MET A 505 12.55 -17.48 -2.39
C MET A 505 11.73 -18.63 -1.84
N HIS A 506 10.44 -18.64 -2.15
CA HIS A 506 9.55 -19.71 -1.70
C HIS A 506 9.93 -21.07 -2.28
N ARG A 507 9.62 -22.12 -1.51
CA ARG A 507 9.80 -23.52 -1.85
C ARG A 507 9.31 -23.83 -3.27
N GLU A 508 8.16 -23.31 -3.70
CA GLU A 508 7.57 -23.59 -5.02
C GLU A 508 8.42 -22.98 -6.14
N ALA A 509 8.83 -21.72 -6.02
CA ALA A 509 9.72 -21.07 -6.98
C ALA A 509 11.11 -21.72 -7.00
N PHE A 510 11.63 -22.08 -5.82
CA PHE A 510 12.89 -22.81 -5.70
C PHE A 510 12.81 -24.17 -6.40
N HIS A 511 11.75 -24.96 -6.15
CA HIS A 511 11.57 -26.24 -6.83
C HIS A 511 11.39 -26.07 -8.34
N ALA A 512 10.64 -25.06 -8.80
CA ALA A 512 10.51 -24.78 -10.23
C ALA A 512 11.88 -24.51 -10.88
N LEU A 513 12.72 -23.67 -10.26
CA LEU A 513 14.08 -23.42 -10.74
C LEU A 513 14.96 -24.68 -10.65
N PHE A 514 14.88 -25.42 -9.54
CA PHE A 514 15.68 -26.62 -9.29
C PHE A 514 15.36 -27.76 -10.27
N VAL A 515 14.09 -27.92 -10.64
CA VAL A 515 13.63 -28.93 -11.61
C VAL A 515 14.01 -28.53 -13.03
N HIS A 516 13.87 -27.26 -13.39
CA HIS A 516 14.02 -26.80 -14.78
C HIS A 516 15.42 -26.26 -15.12
N LEU A 517 16.32 -26.07 -14.15
CA LEU A 517 17.72 -25.65 -14.36
C LEU A 517 18.71 -26.69 -13.80
N PRO A 518 19.09 -27.71 -14.60
CA PRO A 518 20.05 -28.73 -14.20
C PRO A 518 21.41 -28.21 -13.64
N PRO A 519 21.99 -27.11 -14.14
CA PRO A 519 23.20 -26.54 -13.55
C PRO A 519 23.00 -26.03 -12.12
N LEU A 520 21.85 -25.41 -11.85
CA LEU A 520 21.50 -24.89 -10.52
C LEU A 520 21.34 -26.04 -9.52
N ARG A 521 20.70 -27.14 -9.95
CA ARG A 521 20.59 -28.37 -9.16
C ARG A 521 21.95 -28.92 -8.74
N LYS A 522 22.92 -29.00 -9.67
CA LYS A 522 24.27 -29.48 -9.35
C LYS A 522 24.96 -28.59 -8.33
N LEU A 523 24.84 -27.27 -8.46
CA LEU A 523 25.43 -26.31 -7.52
C LEU A 523 24.87 -26.48 -6.10
N PHE A 524 23.55 -26.62 -5.94
CA PHE A 524 22.95 -26.85 -4.63
C PHE A 524 23.26 -28.23 -4.06
N GLN A 525 23.32 -29.27 -4.88
CA GLN A 525 23.74 -30.61 -4.44
C GLN A 525 25.19 -30.59 -3.92
N GLN A 526 26.11 -29.95 -4.65
CA GLN A 526 27.50 -29.79 -4.21
C GLN A 526 27.61 -28.98 -2.91
N LEU A 527 26.84 -27.90 -2.78
CA LEU A 527 26.79 -27.10 -1.55
C LEU A 527 26.29 -27.93 -0.36
N ILE A 528 25.27 -28.77 -0.56
CA ILE A 528 24.74 -29.64 0.49
C ILE A 528 25.74 -30.73 0.87
N GLU A 529 26.38 -31.37 -0.11
CA GLU A 529 27.43 -32.37 0.14
C GLU A 529 28.57 -31.78 0.96
N GLN A 530 29.05 -30.58 0.60
CA GLN A 530 30.05 -29.86 1.37
C GLN A 530 29.60 -29.58 2.80
N ARG A 531 28.33 -29.18 3.00
CA ARG A 531 27.78 -28.81 4.32
C ARG A 531 27.49 -30.04 5.21
N ILE A 532 27.11 -31.18 4.63
CA ILE A 532 26.91 -32.44 5.35
C ILE A 532 28.25 -33.03 5.83
N HIS A 533 29.33 -32.83 5.06
CA HIS A 533 30.67 -33.36 5.39
C HIS A 533 31.55 -32.37 6.17
N ALA A 534 31.17 -31.10 6.26
CA ALA A 534 31.84 -30.08 7.07
C ALA A 534 31.77 -30.22 8.62
N PRO A 535 30.98 -31.10 9.27
CA PRO A 535 31.03 -31.23 10.74
C PRO A 535 32.36 -31.79 11.29
N ALA A 536 33.27 -32.27 10.43
CA ALA A 536 34.44 -33.03 10.85
C ALA A 536 35.78 -32.27 10.87
N GLN A 537 35.86 -31.00 10.44
CA GLN A 537 37.16 -30.30 10.28
C GLN A 537 37.48 -29.20 11.30
N LEU A 538 36.72 -29.06 12.39
CA LEU A 538 37.07 -28.17 13.50
C LEU A 538 37.52 -28.91 14.78
N LYS A 539 37.88 -30.19 14.66
CA LYS A 539 38.52 -30.97 15.73
C LYS A 539 39.82 -31.57 15.23
N GLY A 540 40.93 -30.89 15.53
CA GLY A 540 42.26 -31.46 15.42
C GLY A 540 43.24 -30.54 14.71
N GLU A 541 43.62 -29.44 15.37
CA GLU A 541 44.96 -28.84 15.25
C GLU A 541 45.11 -27.71 16.28
N HIS A 542 44.96 -28.02 17.57
CA HIS A 542 45.55 -27.19 18.64
C HIS A 542 45.68 -28.01 19.93
N HIS A 543 46.90 -28.53 20.12
CA HIS A 543 47.60 -28.95 21.33
C HIS A 543 48.56 -30.09 20.92
N ALA A 544 49.86 -30.09 21.18
CA ALA A 544 50.78 -29.14 21.78
C ALA A 544 52.18 -29.72 21.53
N GLU A 545 53.16 -28.91 21.12
CA GLU A 545 54.55 -29.12 21.52
C GLU A 545 55.17 -27.76 21.86
N THR A 546 55.26 -27.53 23.16
CA THR A 546 56.06 -26.51 23.84
C THR A 546 57.54 -26.86 23.74
N GLY A 547 58.34 -25.88 23.31
CA GLY A 547 59.64 -25.50 23.89
C GLY A 547 60.87 -26.32 23.50
N GLN A 548 61.87 -25.65 22.90
CA GLN A 548 63.14 -25.30 23.57
C GLN A 548 64.14 -24.64 22.60
N ASP A 549 64.80 -23.62 23.14
CA ASP A 549 66.15 -23.12 22.86
C ASP A 549 66.47 -22.22 21.64
N LEU A 550 66.92 -21.02 22.05
CA LEU A 550 67.77 -19.96 21.42
C LEU A 550 67.12 -18.89 20.54
#